data_AF-A0A497REJ3-F1
#
_entry.id   AF-A0A497REJ3-F1
#
_cell.length_a   1.000
_cell.length_b   1.000
_cell.length_c   1.000
_cell.angle_alpha   90.00
_cell.angle_beta   90.00
_cell.angle_gamma   90.00
#
_symmetry.space_group_name_H-M   'P 1'
#
loop_
_entity.id
_entity.type
_entity.pdbx_description
1 polymer ?
#
loop_
_entity_poly.entity_id
_entity_poly.type
_entity_poly.pdbx_seq_one_letter_code
_entity_poly.pdbx_strand_id
1 'polypeptide(L)'
;MRLWIGIDDTDSKNGMCTTYLAVLAIEELEKRGANLIGFPRLIRLNPTIPYKTRGNGAVSFLIESEMEIGDIVDIVNDVVLNYAMLDDDNTNPGVVFVEDENDKVMDFLSRFAVKAVKDVVSLDEALFTIGKFMLPHLKYKKGRGLIGALASVGLDLYDYTLELLAYRLPERFGTKREYDEESFFEADKKTYPKTFDTVDWHNKEVVCIPNSPDPVLFGIRGEDIYAIKQAFEIIKTELSTIR
;
A
#
# COMPACT_ATOMS: atom_id res chain seq x y z
N MET A 1 -14.79 0.25 -17.83
CA MET A 1 -13.78 1.33 -17.73
C MET A 1 -12.55 0.84 -16.95
N ARG A 2 -11.37 1.45 -17.18
CA ARG A 2 -10.15 1.20 -16.39
C ARG A 2 -9.84 2.36 -15.47
N LEU A 3 -9.67 2.08 -14.19
CA LEU A 3 -9.60 3.11 -13.15
C LEU A 3 -8.47 2.81 -12.17
N TRP A 4 -7.54 3.74 -12.04
CA TRP A 4 -6.57 3.78 -10.95
C TRP A 4 -7.23 4.30 -9.68
N ILE A 5 -7.01 3.58 -8.58
CA ILE A 5 -7.44 3.98 -7.25
C ILE A 5 -6.18 4.14 -6.40
N GLY A 6 -5.92 5.36 -5.92
CA GLY A 6 -4.80 5.68 -5.02
C GLY A 6 -5.31 5.89 -3.59
N ILE A 7 -4.62 5.35 -2.59
CA ILE A 7 -5.00 5.41 -1.17
C ILE A 7 -3.76 5.72 -0.32
N ASP A 8 -3.89 6.63 0.64
CA ASP A 8 -2.85 6.89 1.64
C ASP A 8 -3.41 7.43 2.97
N ASP A 9 -2.56 7.41 4.01
CA ASP A 9 -2.79 7.99 5.34
C ASP A 9 -4.04 7.42 6.05
N THR A 10 -4.24 6.10 5.91
CA THR A 10 -5.33 5.35 6.58
C THR A 10 -4.88 4.65 7.85
N ASP A 11 -3.57 4.59 8.09
CA ASP A 11 -2.96 3.87 9.20
C ASP A 11 -2.80 4.73 10.46
N SER A 12 -2.57 4.07 11.60
CA SER A 12 -2.30 4.72 12.87
C SER A 12 -1.19 4.00 13.62
N LYS A 13 -0.66 4.63 14.68
CA LYS A 13 0.31 3.96 15.57
C LYS A 13 -0.30 2.79 16.34
N ASN A 14 -1.62 2.73 16.44
CA ASN A 14 -2.37 1.79 17.27
C ASN A 14 -2.88 0.58 16.50
N GLY A 15 -2.75 0.56 15.17
CA GLY A 15 -3.24 -0.51 14.32
C GLY A 15 -3.61 -0.04 12.92
N MET A 16 -3.98 -1.00 12.08
CA MET A 16 -4.21 -0.87 10.63
C MET A 16 -2.96 -0.49 9.83
N CYS A 17 -3.02 -0.70 8.51
CA CYS A 17 -2.03 -0.19 7.56
C CYS A 17 -2.69 0.11 6.21
N THR A 18 -2.12 1.05 5.44
CA THR A 18 -2.60 1.45 4.12
C THR A 18 -2.70 0.26 3.15
N THR A 19 -1.74 -0.67 3.21
CA THR A 19 -1.74 -1.84 2.34
C THR A 19 -2.85 -2.83 2.67
N TYR A 20 -3.15 -3.04 3.96
CA TYR A 20 -4.26 -3.91 4.36
C TYR A 20 -5.62 -3.31 3.97
N LEU A 21 -5.80 -2.00 4.11
CA LEU A 21 -7.03 -1.34 3.68
C LEU A 21 -7.21 -1.42 2.15
N ALA A 22 -6.13 -1.25 1.39
CA ALA A 22 -6.17 -1.41 -0.07
C ALA A 22 -6.58 -2.83 -0.49
N VAL A 23 -6.08 -3.86 0.21
CA VAL A 23 -6.50 -5.25 0.00
C VAL A 23 -7.99 -5.44 0.27
N LEU A 24 -8.51 -4.88 1.38
CA LEU A 24 -9.95 -4.94 1.67
C LEU A 24 -10.79 -4.23 0.60
N ALA A 25 -10.30 -3.10 0.09
CA ALA A 25 -10.97 -2.37 -0.99
C ALA A 25 -11.00 -3.19 -2.29
N ILE A 26 -9.89 -3.83 -2.66
CA ILE A 26 -9.82 -4.73 -3.82
C ILE A 26 -10.83 -5.87 -3.66
N GLU A 27 -10.83 -6.57 -2.52
CA GLU A 27 -11.75 -7.69 -2.29
C GLU A 27 -13.22 -7.28 -2.39
N GLU A 28 -13.60 -6.13 -1.83
CA GLU A 28 -14.99 -5.64 -1.92
C GLU A 28 -15.36 -5.24 -3.35
N LEU A 29 -14.44 -4.64 -4.11
CA LEU A 29 -14.65 -4.32 -5.52
C LEU A 29 -14.79 -5.58 -6.38
N GLU A 30 -13.96 -6.61 -6.14
CA GLU A 30 -14.03 -7.88 -6.85
C GLU A 30 -15.33 -8.64 -6.57
N LYS A 31 -15.82 -8.63 -5.32
CA LYS A 31 -17.15 -9.17 -4.96
C LYS A 31 -18.30 -8.49 -5.70
N ARG A 32 -18.09 -7.25 -6.16
CA ARG A 32 -19.06 -6.44 -6.92
C ARG A 32 -18.83 -6.49 -8.43
N GLY A 33 -17.89 -7.30 -8.90
CA GLY A 33 -17.67 -7.55 -10.33
C GLY A 33 -16.61 -6.66 -10.99
N ALA A 34 -15.81 -5.91 -10.23
CA ALA A 34 -14.56 -5.37 -10.75
C ALA A 34 -13.49 -6.46 -10.86
N ASN A 35 -12.50 -6.27 -11.72
CA ASN A 35 -11.33 -7.13 -11.84
C ASN A 35 -10.07 -6.32 -11.58
N LEU A 36 -9.21 -6.80 -10.68
CA LEU A 36 -7.87 -6.23 -10.51
C LEU A 36 -7.01 -6.50 -11.76
N ILE A 37 -6.35 -5.47 -12.28
CA ILE A 37 -5.39 -5.58 -13.37
C ILE A 37 -3.97 -5.53 -12.80
N GLY A 38 -3.23 -6.62 -12.95
CA GLY A 38 -1.84 -6.71 -12.49
C GLY A 38 -1.72 -6.74 -10.96
N PHE A 39 -0.65 -6.15 -10.43
CA PHE A 39 -0.42 -6.07 -8.99
C PHE A 39 -0.68 -4.64 -8.47
N PRO A 40 -1.16 -4.50 -7.22
CA PRO A 40 -1.12 -3.22 -6.51
C PRO A 40 0.32 -2.72 -6.38
N ARG A 41 0.47 -1.40 -6.33
CA ARG A 41 1.76 -0.71 -6.19
C ARG A 41 1.87 -0.11 -4.80
N LEU A 42 2.94 -0.44 -4.07
CA LEU A 42 3.32 0.24 -2.82
C LEU A 42 4.41 1.26 -3.12
N ILE A 43 4.06 2.54 -3.06
CA ILE A 43 4.94 3.65 -3.43
C ILE A 43 5.45 4.35 -2.17
N ARG A 44 6.77 4.27 -1.94
CA ARG A 44 7.44 5.00 -0.86
C ARG A 44 7.71 6.44 -1.29
N LEU A 45 7.22 7.39 -0.51
CA LEU A 45 7.39 8.82 -0.72
C LEU A 45 8.65 9.32 0.03
N ASN A 46 8.88 10.64 0.00
CA ASN A 46 10.06 11.25 0.62
C ASN A 46 10.23 10.83 2.11
N PRO A 47 11.30 10.10 2.47
CA PRO A 47 11.45 9.56 3.82
C PRO A 47 11.76 10.63 4.87
N THR A 48 12.06 11.89 4.50
CA THR A 48 12.41 12.96 5.45
C THR A 48 11.22 13.75 5.97
N ILE A 49 10.00 13.47 5.49
CA ILE A 49 8.79 14.22 5.90
C ILE A 49 8.48 13.98 7.38
N PRO A 50 8.29 15.04 8.20
CA PRO A 50 8.08 14.89 9.64
C PRO A 50 6.67 14.41 10.01
N TYR A 51 5.69 14.64 9.13
CA TYR A 51 4.28 14.27 9.34
C TYR A 51 3.93 12.89 8.77
N LYS A 52 4.92 12.02 8.60
CA LYS A 52 4.74 10.68 8.03
C LYS A 52 4.28 9.66 9.08
N THR A 53 3.51 8.66 8.64
CA THR A 53 3.44 7.39 9.34
C THR A 53 4.71 6.57 9.06
N ARG A 54 4.90 5.44 9.77
CA ARG A 54 6.16 4.69 9.67
C ARG A 54 6.34 4.17 8.24
N GLY A 55 7.36 4.69 7.55
CA GLY A 55 7.71 4.28 6.19
C GLY A 55 7.09 5.10 5.05
N ASN A 56 6.23 6.08 5.32
CA ASN A 56 5.70 7.04 4.33
C ASN A 56 5.31 6.42 2.98
N GLY A 57 4.38 5.46 2.99
CA GLY A 57 4.03 4.64 1.83
C GLY A 57 2.56 4.74 1.47
N ALA A 58 2.28 5.08 0.22
CA ALA A 58 0.94 5.11 -0.37
C ALA A 58 0.73 3.90 -1.29
N VAL A 59 -0.52 3.53 -1.52
CA VAL A 59 -0.87 2.39 -2.39
C VAL A 59 -1.67 2.86 -3.59
N SER A 60 -1.47 2.24 -4.75
CA SER A 60 -2.42 2.34 -5.87
C SER A 60 -2.67 0.99 -6.51
N PHE A 61 -3.82 0.81 -7.13
CA PHE A 61 -4.14 -0.39 -7.91
C PHE A 61 -5.05 -0.01 -9.08
N LEU A 62 -4.98 -0.80 -10.14
CA LEU A 62 -5.77 -0.60 -11.37
C LEU A 62 -6.87 -1.64 -11.42
N ILE A 63 -8.11 -1.21 -11.66
CA ILE A 63 -9.24 -2.10 -11.86
C ILE A 63 -9.85 -1.92 -13.24
N GLU A 64 -10.49 -2.98 -13.74
CA GLU A 64 -11.43 -2.95 -14.85
C GLU A 64 -12.84 -3.26 -14.31
N SER A 65 -13.81 -2.40 -14.58
CA SER A 65 -15.18 -2.58 -14.13
C SER A 65 -16.20 -1.94 -15.05
N GLU A 66 -17.39 -2.55 -15.15
CA GLU A 66 -18.57 -1.97 -15.82
C GLU A 66 -19.43 -1.11 -14.87
N MET A 67 -19.06 -1.02 -13.59
CA MET A 67 -19.74 -0.14 -12.62
C MET A 67 -19.53 1.33 -12.98
N GLU A 68 -20.50 2.16 -12.62
CA GLU A 68 -20.32 3.61 -12.67
C GLU A 68 -19.27 4.05 -11.65
N ILE A 69 -18.53 5.11 -11.95
CA ILE A 69 -17.47 5.60 -11.05
C ILE A 69 -18.01 5.98 -9.66
N GLY A 70 -19.26 6.43 -9.57
CA GLY A 70 -19.93 6.73 -8.30
C GLY A 70 -20.08 5.50 -7.41
N ASP A 71 -20.47 4.35 -7.96
CA ASP A 71 -20.62 3.10 -7.21
C ASP A 71 -19.26 2.62 -6.69
N ILE A 72 -18.21 2.74 -7.52
CA ILE A 72 -16.84 2.40 -7.12
C ILE A 72 -16.37 3.31 -5.97
N VAL A 73 -16.63 4.61 -6.08
CA VAL A 73 -16.32 5.58 -5.03
C VAL A 73 -17.03 5.22 -3.73
N ASP A 74 -18.31 4.87 -3.78
CA ASP A 74 -19.12 4.52 -2.61
C ASP A 74 -18.61 3.22 -1.94
N ILE A 75 -18.27 2.19 -2.72
CA ILE A 75 -17.69 0.94 -2.20
C ILE A 75 -16.37 1.22 -1.46
N VAL A 76 -15.46 1.98 -2.07
CA VAL A 76 -14.18 2.32 -1.44
C VAL A 76 -14.39 3.22 -0.22
N ASN A 77 -15.37 4.13 -0.28
CA ASN A 77 -15.75 5.00 0.82
C ASN A 77 -16.21 4.20 2.05
N ASP A 78 -17.04 3.18 1.85
CA ASP A 78 -17.49 2.29 2.92
C ASP A 78 -16.33 1.51 3.53
N VAL A 79 -15.37 1.05 2.73
CA VAL A 79 -14.16 0.40 3.24
C VAL A 79 -13.33 1.37 4.08
N VAL A 80 -13.14 2.61 3.64
CA VAL A 80 -12.41 3.63 4.42
C VAL A 80 -13.14 3.92 5.74
N LEU A 81 -14.45 4.11 5.73
CA LEU A 81 -15.24 4.40 6.94
C LEU A 81 -15.21 3.26 7.96
N ASN A 82 -15.20 2.01 7.50
CA ASN A 82 -15.26 0.84 8.38
C ASN A 82 -13.89 0.43 8.94
N TYR A 83 -12.80 0.70 8.22
CA TYR A 83 -11.48 0.16 8.55
C TYR A 83 -10.39 1.21 8.80
N ALA A 84 -10.54 2.46 8.36
CA ALA A 84 -9.54 3.48 8.66
C ALA A 84 -9.65 3.95 10.11
N MET A 85 -8.51 4.30 10.71
CA MET A 85 -8.42 4.75 12.10
C MET A 85 -8.78 6.24 12.23
N LEU A 86 -10.00 6.62 11.85
CA LEU A 86 -10.44 8.02 11.76
C LEU A 86 -10.39 8.78 13.10
N ASP A 87 -10.45 8.07 14.22
CA ASP A 87 -10.34 8.61 15.57
C ASP A 87 -8.92 9.11 15.92
N ASP A 88 -7.87 8.66 15.23
CA ASP A 88 -6.50 9.15 15.46
C ASP A 88 -6.28 10.49 14.73
N ASP A 89 -5.99 11.56 15.48
CA ASP A 89 -5.72 12.92 14.97
C ASP A 89 -4.67 13.00 13.85
N ASN A 90 -3.76 12.03 13.78
CA ASN A 90 -2.70 11.99 12.77
C ASN A 90 -3.11 11.27 11.49
N THR A 91 -4.16 10.46 11.52
CA THR A 91 -4.70 9.75 10.34
C THR A 91 -5.58 10.72 9.55
N ASN A 92 -5.18 11.07 8.33
CA ASN A 92 -5.93 12.00 7.46
C ASN A 92 -6.14 11.41 6.06
N PRO A 93 -6.99 10.36 5.93
CA PRO A 93 -7.09 9.56 4.72
C PRO A 93 -7.40 10.37 3.47
N GLY A 94 -6.79 9.96 2.37
CA GLY A 94 -7.10 10.45 1.04
C GLY A 94 -7.21 9.30 0.05
N VAL A 95 -8.25 9.36 -0.78
CA VAL A 95 -8.43 8.44 -1.92
C VAL A 95 -8.63 9.26 -3.18
N VAL A 96 -8.02 8.85 -4.29
CA VAL A 96 -8.24 9.47 -5.61
C VAL A 96 -8.58 8.40 -6.64
N PHE A 97 -9.40 8.78 -7.61
CA PHE A 97 -9.83 7.92 -8.71
C PHE A 97 -9.44 8.58 -10.02
N VAL A 98 -8.69 7.87 -10.85
CA VAL A 98 -8.09 8.42 -12.08
C VAL A 98 -8.29 7.43 -13.22
N GLU A 99 -8.93 7.87 -14.30
CA GLU A 99 -9.09 7.06 -15.50
C GLU A 99 -7.73 6.77 -16.14
N ASP A 100 -7.47 5.50 -16.47
CA ASP A 100 -6.20 5.03 -17.01
C ASP A 100 -5.88 5.64 -18.38
N GLU A 101 -6.90 5.92 -19.19
CA GLU A 101 -6.77 6.42 -20.57
C GLU A 101 -6.51 7.94 -20.66
N ASN A 102 -6.37 8.64 -19.52
CA ASN A 102 -6.22 10.09 -19.50
C ASN A 102 -4.74 10.52 -19.46
N ASP A 103 -4.05 10.43 -20.61
CA ASP A 103 -2.62 10.75 -20.76
C ASP A 103 -2.23 12.11 -20.17
N LYS A 104 -3.09 13.13 -20.33
CA LYS A 104 -2.82 14.48 -19.81
C LYS A 104 -2.78 14.52 -18.29
N VAL A 105 -3.66 13.76 -17.63
CA VAL A 105 -3.67 13.62 -16.18
C VAL A 105 -2.44 12.82 -15.75
N MET A 106 -2.17 11.69 -16.41
CA MET A 106 -1.04 10.82 -16.06
C MET A 106 0.32 11.51 -16.18
N ASP A 107 0.56 12.30 -17.24
CA ASP A 107 1.79 13.10 -17.39
C ASP A 107 1.94 14.16 -16.27
N PHE A 108 0.82 14.75 -15.84
CA PHE A 108 0.85 15.70 -14.73
C PHE A 108 1.12 15.00 -13.40
N LEU A 109 0.46 13.86 -13.15
CA LEU A 109 0.64 13.07 -11.94
C LEU A 109 2.04 12.47 -11.85
N SER A 110 2.68 12.12 -12.97
CA SER A 110 4.08 11.67 -12.99
C SER A 110 5.04 12.72 -12.44
N ARG A 111 4.90 13.98 -12.88
CA ARG A 111 5.70 15.09 -12.35
C ARG A 111 5.40 15.36 -10.87
N PHE A 112 4.13 15.28 -10.49
CA PHE A 112 3.71 15.41 -9.09
C PHE A 112 4.32 14.31 -8.21
N ALA A 113 4.29 13.06 -8.67
CA ALA A 113 4.81 11.90 -7.95
C ALA A 113 6.32 11.96 -7.78
N VAL A 114 7.08 12.32 -8.83
CA VAL A 114 8.53 12.52 -8.74
C VAL A 114 8.87 13.58 -7.70
N LYS A 115 8.09 14.67 -7.64
CA LYS A 115 8.25 15.69 -6.60
C LYS A 115 7.92 15.14 -5.21
N ALA A 116 6.82 14.39 -5.03
CA ALA A 116 6.44 13.80 -3.75
C ALA A 116 7.45 12.78 -3.20
N VAL A 117 8.20 12.11 -4.09
CA VAL A 117 9.29 11.20 -3.71
C VAL A 117 10.56 11.96 -3.32
N LYS A 118 10.89 13.07 -3.99
CA LYS A 118 12.18 13.75 -3.87
C LYS A 118 12.17 15.05 -3.03
N ASP A 119 11.01 15.63 -2.80
CA ASP A 119 10.84 16.96 -2.21
C ASP A 119 9.59 17.00 -1.30
N VAL A 120 9.25 18.19 -0.80
CA VAL A 120 8.05 18.46 -0.02
C VAL A 120 6.93 18.93 -0.94
N VAL A 121 5.76 18.31 -0.82
CA VAL A 121 4.54 18.69 -1.53
C VAL A 121 3.51 19.16 -0.52
N SER A 122 2.84 20.27 -0.83
CA SER A 122 1.77 20.81 0.01
C SER A 122 0.41 20.20 -0.32
N LEU A 123 -0.51 20.27 0.65
CA LEU A 123 -1.90 19.85 0.42
C LEU A 123 -2.60 20.73 -0.64
N ASP A 124 -2.27 22.02 -0.69
CA ASP A 124 -2.85 22.94 -1.68
C ASP A 124 -2.47 22.54 -3.11
N GLU A 125 -1.25 22.04 -3.33
CA GLU A 125 -0.84 21.48 -4.63
C GLU A 125 -1.65 20.22 -5.00
N ALA A 126 -1.92 19.35 -4.04
CA ALA A 126 -2.78 18.17 -4.26
C ALA A 126 -4.21 18.58 -4.60
N LEU A 127 -4.80 19.50 -3.84
CA LEU A 127 -6.15 20.02 -4.07
C LEU A 127 -6.25 20.78 -5.41
N PHE A 128 -5.23 21.55 -5.76
CA PHE A 128 -5.13 22.20 -7.07
C PHE A 128 -5.14 21.17 -8.20
N THR A 129 -4.36 20.09 -8.06
CA THR A 129 -4.30 19.00 -9.06
C THR A 129 -5.67 18.35 -9.24
N ILE A 130 -6.33 18.00 -8.14
CA ILE A 130 -7.68 17.43 -8.14
C ILE A 130 -8.68 18.37 -8.81
N GLY A 131 -8.71 19.64 -8.42
CA GLY A 131 -9.64 20.63 -8.98
C GLY A 131 -9.38 20.94 -10.46
N LYS A 132 -8.11 20.95 -10.89
CA LYS A 132 -7.72 21.19 -12.28
C LYS A 132 -8.26 20.12 -13.23
N PHE A 133 -8.29 18.87 -12.79
CA PHE A 133 -8.70 17.72 -13.62
C PHE A 133 -10.05 17.14 -13.22
N MET A 134 -10.75 17.75 -12.26
CA MET A 134 -12.03 17.29 -11.73
C MET A 134 -11.99 15.82 -11.26
N LEU A 135 -10.89 15.42 -10.61
CA LEU A 135 -10.70 14.05 -10.15
C LEU A 135 -11.69 13.72 -9.02
N PRO A 136 -12.48 12.64 -9.14
CA PRO A 136 -13.20 12.10 -8.00
C PRO A 136 -12.21 11.72 -6.89
N HIS A 137 -12.56 12.04 -5.65
CA HIS A 137 -11.68 11.83 -4.51
C HIS A 137 -12.49 11.76 -3.21
N LEU A 138 -11.95 11.06 -2.23
CA LEU A 138 -12.44 11.06 -0.86
C LEU A 138 -11.43 11.78 0.01
N LYS A 139 -11.90 12.79 0.74
CA LYS A 139 -11.09 13.59 1.64
C LYS A 139 -11.61 13.48 3.06
N TYR A 140 -10.81 12.90 3.94
CA TYR A 140 -11.12 12.79 5.35
C TYR A 140 -10.23 13.71 6.18
N LYS A 141 -10.84 14.39 7.16
CA LYS A 141 -10.16 15.31 8.08
C LYS A 141 -9.36 16.37 7.29
N LYS A 142 -8.05 16.46 7.50
CA LYS A 142 -7.21 17.41 6.74
C LYS A 142 -7.00 16.98 5.29
N GLY A 143 -7.11 15.68 4.97
CA GLY A 143 -6.93 15.15 3.62
C GLY A 143 -5.49 15.04 3.15
N ARG A 144 -4.53 14.86 4.07
CA ARG A 144 -3.11 14.80 3.71
C ARG A 144 -2.77 13.58 2.85
N GLY A 145 -3.48 12.47 3.05
CA GLY A 145 -3.36 11.27 2.21
C GLY A 145 -3.63 11.52 0.71
N LEU A 146 -4.26 12.63 0.32
CA LEU A 146 -4.41 12.98 -1.09
C LEU A 146 -3.06 13.18 -1.79
N ILE A 147 -2.02 13.61 -1.07
CA ILE A 147 -0.67 13.76 -1.63
C ILE A 147 -0.13 12.39 -2.03
N GLY A 148 -0.17 11.42 -1.11
CA GLY A 148 0.33 10.08 -1.40
C GLY A 148 -0.53 9.31 -2.38
N ALA A 149 -1.85 9.46 -2.31
CA ALA A 149 -2.79 8.85 -3.25
C ALA A 149 -2.56 9.33 -4.69
N LEU A 150 -2.35 10.63 -4.92
CA LEU A 150 -1.99 11.15 -6.24
C LEU A 150 -0.62 10.66 -6.70
N ALA A 151 0.37 10.67 -5.79
CA ALA A 151 1.72 10.24 -6.10
C ALA A 151 1.80 8.74 -6.41
N SER A 152 1.04 7.89 -5.72
CA SER A 152 1.02 6.44 -5.94
C SER A 152 0.42 6.08 -7.29
N VAL A 153 -0.53 6.87 -7.80
CA VAL A 153 -1.09 6.72 -9.15
C VAL A 153 -0.09 7.18 -10.21
N GLY A 154 0.53 8.34 -10.01
CA GLY A 154 1.36 9.00 -11.01
C GLY A 154 2.77 8.43 -11.22
N LEU A 155 3.35 7.75 -10.22
CA LEU A 155 4.76 7.37 -10.29
C LEU A 155 5.02 6.34 -11.39
N ASP A 156 5.89 6.70 -12.33
CA ASP A 156 6.42 5.78 -13.32
C ASP A 156 7.57 4.95 -12.73
N LEU A 157 7.49 3.62 -12.86
CA LEU A 157 8.41 2.67 -12.24
C LEU A 157 9.37 2.12 -13.29
N TYR A 158 10.52 2.79 -13.47
CA TYR A 158 11.58 2.30 -14.35
C TYR A 158 12.42 1.18 -13.71
N ASP A 159 12.47 1.16 -12.38
CA ASP A 159 13.13 0.16 -11.55
C ASP A 159 12.21 -0.09 -10.36
N TYR A 160 12.00 -1.36 -10.03
CA TYR A 160 11.05 -1.78 -9.01
C TYR A 160 11.44 -3.14 -8.44
N THR A 161 11.02 -3.34 -7.20
CA THR A 161 11.13 -4.62 -6.51
C THR A 161 9.72 -5.10 -6.16
N LEU A 162 9.56 -6.41 -6.00
CA LEU A 162 8.34 -7.01 -5.50
C LEU A 162 8.43 -7.16 -3.98
N GLU A 163 7.32 -6.96 -3.28
CA GLU A 163 7.19 -7.19 -1.85
C GLU A 163 5.92 -8.01 -1.60
N LEU A 164 6.08 -9.26 -1.14
CA LEU A 164 4.96 -10.09 -0.69
C LEU A 164 4.67 -9.76 0.76
N LEU A 165 3.47 -9.26 1.05
CA LEU A 165 3.00 -8.97 2.40
C LEU A 165 2.05 -10.08 2.86
N ALA A 166 2.39 -10.73 3.97
CA ALA A 166 1.49 -11.66 4.65
C ALA A 166 0.74 -10.90 5.76
N TYR A 167 -0.58 -11.10 5.87
CA TYR A 167 -1.39 -10.45 6.90
C TYR A 167 -1.87 -11.42 7.97
N ARG A 168 -1.89 -10.95 9.20
CA ARG A 168 -2.38 -11.69 10.37
C ARG A 168 -3.90 -11.81 10.31
N LEU A 169 -4.43 -12.81 11.02
CA LEU A 169 -5.86 -12.84 11.31
C LEU A 169 -6.23 -11.67 12.26
N PRO A 170 -7.41 -11.04 12.11
CA PRO A 170 -7.82 -9.90 12.94
C PRO A 170 -7.75 -10.17 14.44
N GLU A 171 -8.06 -11.40 14.88
CA GLU A 171 -8.03 -11.78 16.31
C GLU A 171 -6.62 -11.75 16.91
N ARG A 172 -5.58 -11.73 16.08
CA ARG A 172 -4.17 -11.71 16.50
C ARG A 172 -3.55 -10.32 16.47
N PHE A 173 -4.25 -9.27 16.01
CA PHE A 173 -3.68 -7.92 15.95
C PHE A 173 -3.23 -7.44 17.34
N GLY A 174 -2.10 -6.71 17.40
CA GLY A 174 -1.50 -6.25 18.66
C GLY A 174 -0.83 -7.32 19.54
N THR A 175 -1.04 -8.61 19.28
CA THR A 175 -0.36 -9.70 20.00
C THR A 175 1.08 -9.89 19.49
N LYS A 176 1.93 -10.60 20.23
CA LYS A 176 3.28 -10.95 19.75
C LYS A 176 3.18 -11.91 18.56
N ARG A 177 3.98 -11.68 17.51
CA ARG A 177 4.05 -12.55 16.33
C ARG A 177 4.74 -13.87 16.69
N GLU A 178 4.14 -14.98 16.26
CA GLU A 178 4.70 -16.33 16.41
C GLU A 178 5.31 -16.80 15.09
N TYR A 179 6.59 -17.16 15.11
CA TYR A 179 7.33 -17.60 13.92
C TYR A 179 8.59 -18.40 14.29
N ASP A 180 9.09 -19.18 13.33
CA ASP A 180 10.34 -19.93 13.41
C ASP A 180 11.48 -19.13 12.77
N GLU A 181 12.35 -18.53 13.57
CA GLU A 181 13.49 -17.73 13.10
C GLU A 181 14.38 -18.49 12.10
N GLU A 182 14.68 -19.77 12.36
CA GLU A 182 15.56 -20.57 11.49
C GLU A 182 14.99 -20.72 10.08
N SER A 183 13.67 -20.77 9.95
CA SER A 183 12.99 -20.87 8.65
C SER A 183 13.25 -19.64 7.76
N PHE A 184 13.41 -18.44 8.33
CA PHE A 184 13.73 -17.23 7.57
C PHE A 184 15.18 -17.23 7.08
N PHE A 185 16.12 -17.66 7.92
CA PHE A 185 17.52 -17.81 7.51
C PHE A 185 17.68 -18.91 6.46
N GLU A 186 16.91 -19.99 6.55
CA GLU A 186 16.89 -21.05 5.53
C GLU A 186 16.30 -20.54 4.21
N ALA A 187 15.20 -19.79 4.26
CA ALA A 187 14.60 -19.15 3.09
C ALA A 187 15.61 -18.23 2.41
N ASP A 188 16.18 -17.27 3.15
CA ASP A 188 17.15 -16.32 2.62
C ASP A 188 18.37 -17.03 1.99
N LYS A 189 18.93 -18.05 2.65
CA LYS A 189 20.05 -18.84 2.10
C LYS A 189 19.71 -19.51 0.77
N LYS A 190 18.45 -19.91 0.55
CA LYS A 190 18.01 -20.60 -0.67
C LYS A 190 17.65 -19.65 -1.80
N THR A 191 17.22 -18.44 -1.49
CA THR A 191 16.64 -17.51 -2.47
C THR A 191 17.45 -16.24 -2.69
N TYR A 192 18.42 -15.92 -1.83
CA TYR A 192 19.35 -14.81 -2.05
C TYR A 192 20.21 -15.03 -3.32
N PRO A 193 20.45 -14.00 -4.16
CA PRO A 193 20.05 -12.59 -4.01
C PRO A 193 18.69 -12.24 -4.63
N LYS A 194 17.92 -13.22 -5.13
CA LYS A 194 16.62 -12.97 -5.76
C LYS A 194 15.55 -12.50 -4.76
N THR A 195 15.71 -12.88 -3.49
CA THR A 195 15.12 -12.20 -2.35
C THR A 195 16.24 -11.53 -1.55
N PHE A 196 15.93 -10.44 -0.86
CA PHE A 196 16.90 -9.68 -0.09
C PHE A 196 16.23 -8.96 1.08
N ASP A 197 17.03 -8.45 2.02
CA ASP A 197 16.59 -7.77 3.24
C ASP A 197 15.56 -8.56 4.07
N THR A 198 15.55 -9.90 3.94
CA THR A 198 14.70 -10.80 4.74
C THR A 198 15.27 -10.96 6.15
N VAL A 199 16.59 -11.13 6.25
CA VAL A 199 17.33 -11.35 7.51
C VAL A 199 18.65 -10.58 7.52
N ASP A 200 19.18 -10.33 8.70
CA ASP A 200 20.53 -9.85 8.94
C ASP A 200 21.41 -10.99 9.48
N TRP A 201 22.31 -11.50 8.63
CA TRP A 201 23.22 -12.58 8.99
C TRP A 201 24.26 -12.20 10.06
N HIS A 202 24.68 -10.93 10.10
CA HIS A 202 25.69 -10.47 11.05
C HIS A 202 25.11 -10.34 12.45
N ASN A 203 23.95 -9.69 12.55
CA ASN A 203 23.26 -9.45 13.81
C ASN A 203 22.37 -10.63 14.24
N LYS A 204 22.15 -11.61 13.35
CA LYS A 204 21.26 -12.77 13.56
C LYS A 204 19.83 -12.34 13.87
N GLU A 205 19.32 -11.39 13.10
CA GLU A 205 17.95 -10.87 13.27
C GLU A 205 17.11 -11.12 12.02
N VAL A 206 15.82 -11.40 12.20
CA VAL A 206 14.85 -11.41 11.10
C VAL A 206 14.38 -9.97 10.87
N VAL A 207 14.56 -9.47 9.65
CA VAL A 207 14.34 -8.05 9.30
C VAL A 207 12.95 -7.83 8.72
N CYS A 208 12.43 -8.81 7.99
CA CYS A 208 11.13 -8.72 7.30
C CYS A 208 9.90 -8.76 8.23
N ILE A 209 10.07 -8.91 9.55
CA ILE A 209 8.98 -8.98 10.52
C ILE A 209 8.83 -7.62 11.21
N PRO A 210 7.65 -6.95 11.12
CA PRO A 210 7.44 -5.68 11.78
C PRO A 210 7.28 -5.85 13.30
N ASN A 211 7.81 -4.87 14.03
CA ASN A 211 7.67 -4.75 15.49
C ASN A 211 6.48 -3.87 15.93
N SER A 212 5.60 -3.47 15.02
CA SER A 212 4.40 -2.67 15.28
C SER A 212 3.17 -3.54 15.58
N PRO A 213 2.10 -2.99 16.20
CA PRO A 213 0.83 -3.71 16.41
C PRO A 213 -0.01 -3.89 15.13
N ASP A 214 0.57 -3.58 13.96
CA ASP A 214 -0.10 -3.57 12.67
C ASP A 214 -0.56 -4.97 12.19
N PRO A 215 -1.39 -5.03 11.12
CA PRO A 215 -1.86 -6.28 10.53
C PRO A 215 -0.79 -7.13 9.84
N VAL A 216 0.40 -6.59 9.56
CA VAL A 216 1.41 -7.28 8.73
C VAL A 216 2.12 -8.33 9.57
N LEU A 217 2.18 -9.56 9.09
CA LEU A 217 2.93 -10.65 9.72
C LEU A 217 4.41 -10.60 9.32
N PHE A 218 4.67 -10.52 8.02
CA PHE A 218 6.01 -10.28 7.44
C PHE A 218 5.89 -9.75 6.01
N GLY A 219 7.00 -9.20 5.49
CA GLY A 219 7.14 -8.74 4.11
C GLY A 219 8.41 -9.25 3.43
N ILE A 220 8.30 -10.09 2.39
CA ILE A 220 9.47 -10.63 1.66
C ILE A 220 9.73 -9.75 0.43
N ARG A 221 10.92 -9.16 0.33
CA ARG A 221 11.35 -8.38 -0.85
C ARG A 221 12.16 -9.22 -1.81
N GLY A 222 12.01 -8.96 -3.10
CA GLY A 222 12.78 -9.61 -4.14
C GLY A 222 12.55 -9.05 -5.53
N GLU A 223 13.28 -9.59 -6.50
CA GLU A 223 13.18 -9.23 -7.92
C GLU A 223 12.51 -10.35 -8.75
N ASP A 224 12.34 -11.54 -8.18
CA ASP A 224 11.81 -12.73 -8.85
C ASP A 224 10.61 -13.30 -8.10
N ILE A 225 9.45 -13.34 -8.76
CA ILE A 225 8.20 -13.83 -8.15
C ILE A 225 8.29 -15.30 -7.72
N TYR A 226 9.06 -16.12 -8.44
CA TYR A 226 9.25 -17.53 -8.11
C TYR A 226 10.13 -17.69 -6.86
N ALA A 227 11.21 -16.91 -6.73
CA ALA A 227 12.04 -16.90 -5.53
C ALA A 227 11.25 -16.39 -4.30
N ILE A 228 10.43 -15.35 -4.45
CA ILE A 228 9.56 -14.86 -3.37
C ILE A 228 8.59 -15.94 -2.92
N LYS A 229 7.95 -16.64 -3.88
CA LYS A 229 7.05 -17.76 -3.57
C LYS A 229 7.78 -18.90 -2.87
N GLN A 230 8.99 -19.25 -3.35
CA GLN A 230 9.81 -20.28 -2.72
C GLN A 230 10.18 -19.91 -1.28
N ALA A 231 10.58 -18.67 -1.02
CA ALA A 231 10.88 -18.18 0.32
C ALA A 231 9.64 -18.25 1.22
N PHE A 232 8.49 -17.83 0.71
CA PHE A 232 7.21 -17.91 1.40
C PHE A 232 6.84 -19.34 1.81
N GLU A 233 7.04 -20.33 0.94
CA GLU A 233 6.75 -21.75 1.22
C GLU A 233 7.69 -22.38 2.27
N ILE A 234 8.90 -21.83 2.46
CA ILE A 234 9.87 -22.30 3.45
C ILE A 234 9.59 -21.71 4.84
N ILE A 235 9.17 -20.44 4.87
CA ILE A 235 8.91 -19.68 6.10
C ILE A 235 7.78 -20.33 6.90
N LYS A 236 7.99 -20.48 8.22
CA LYS A 236 7.00 -21.02 9.15
C LYS A 236 6.56 -19.96 10.14
N THR A 237 5.26 -19.67 10.15
CA THR A 237 4.64 -18.68 11.03
C THR A 237 3.32 -19.19 11.60
N GLU A 238 2.71 -18.37 12.45
CA GLU A 238 1.27 -18.48 12.74
C GLU A 238 0.40 -18.51 11.47
N LEU A 239 -0.83 -19.02 11.65
CA LEU A 239 -1.87 -18.95 10.63
C LEU A 239 -2.06 -17.50 10.18
N SER A 240 -1.90 -17.29 8.88
CA SER A 240 -2.06 -16.01 8.21
C SER A 240 -3.03 -16.15 7.05
N THR A 241 -3.60 -15.02 6.64
CA THR A 241 -4.35 -14.96 5.38
C THR A 241 -3.41 -14.39 4.34
N ILE A 242 -3.21 -15.14 3.26
CA ILE A 242 -2.54 -14.62 2.06
C ILE A 242 -3.61 -13.83 1.31
N ARG A 243 -3.38 -12.54 1.10
CA ARG A 243 -4.28 -11.65 0.38
C ARG A 243 -3.48 -10.76 -0.55
#